data_AF-A0A024GKE3-F1
#
_entry.id   AF-A0A024GKE3-F1
#
_cell.length_a   1.000
_cell.length_b   1.000
_cell.length_c   1.000
_cell.angle_alpha   90.00
_cell.angle_beta   90.00
_cell.angle_gamma   90.00
#
_symmetry.space_group_name_H-M   'P 1'
#
loop_
_entity.id
_entity.type
_entity.pdbx_description
1 polymer ?
#
loop_
_entity_poly.entity_id
_entity_poly.type
_entity_poly.pdbx_seq_one_letter_code
_entity_poly.pdbx_strand_id
1 'polypeptide(L)'
;MSVQVLCIYTSAYEFLQLLSDKGYNGLSQYLQAAIKECWGSKDTGCVATSSRVFWIVEKLDEALLHHNKACETSKRSELTRSRHERKSQIASQDIFEITFQLFEDFRVHIKQTCDEEDSIAYIELITREVGKPCRKMFEHDLQELLEAVPRLNAIRVLSDGNTANMFANAWLRMLLLIPGVSEEKAQSILDHYPTFTSLYGAYRNPSQSREEKQNLLAYNVSGGKIERALSVKIFDIFGSVDSK
;
A
#
# COMPACT_ATOMS: atom_id res chain seq x y z
N MET A 1 -8.52 2.72 -22.25
CA MET A 1 -8.32 4.04 -21.61
C MET A 1 -6.89 4.47 -21.87
N SER A 2 -6.67 5.69 -22.36
CA SER A 2 -5.32 6.23 -22.55
C SER A 2 -4.93 7.00 -21.28
N VAL A 3 -3.81 6.61 -20.66
CA VAL A 3 -3.23 7.32 -19.51
C VAL A 3 -2.28 8.36 -20.08
N GLN A 4 -2.47 9.63 -19.68
CA GLN A 4 -1.59 10.72 -20.08
C GLN A 4 -0.73 11.09 -18.87
N VAL A 5 0.57 11.19 -19.06
CA VAL A 5 1.50 11.57 -18.00
C VAL A 5 2.33 12.76 -18.46
N LEU A 6 2.37 13.79 -17.63
CA LEU A 6 3.26 14.94 -17.78
C LEU A 6 4.36 14.85 -16.72
N CYS A 7 5.61 14.88 -17.15
CA CYS A 7 6.76 14.94 -16.27
C CYS A 7 7.46 16.29 -16.46
N ILE A 8 7.56 17.07 -15.40
CA ILE A 8 8.26 18.36 -15.36
C ILE A 8 9.56 18.11 -14.58
N TYR A 9 10.69 18.46 -15.17
CA TYR A 9 11.99 18.40 -14.50
C TYR A 9 12.51 19.82 -14.31
N THR A 10 12.94 20.15 -13.10
CA THR A 10 13.52 21.47 -12.77
C THR A 10 14.66 21.32 -11.79
N SER A 11 15.65 22.21 -11.89
CA SER A 11 16.67 22.34 -10.85
C SER A 11 16.06 22.94 -9.57
N ALA A 12 16.59 22.56 -8.41
CA ALA A 12 16.13 23.15 -7.15
C ALA A 12 16.34 24.66 -7.07
N TYR A 13 17.37 25.21 -7.72
CA TYR A 13 17.61 26.66 -7.73
C TYR A 13 16.49 27.43 -8.45
N GLU A 14 16.06 26.94 -9.60
CA GLU A 14 14.93 27.54 -10.35
C GLU A 14 13.62 27.39 -9.58
N PHE A 15 13.40 26.24 -8.96
CA PHE A 15 12.22 25.99 -8.13
C PHE A 15 12.14 26.95 -6.94
N LEU A 16 13.24 27.08 -6.19
CA LEU A 16 13.33 27.98 -5.04
C LEU A 16 13.25 29.45 -5.46
N GLN A 17 13.82 29.82 -6.61
CA GLN A 17 13.70 31.18 -7.14
C GLN A 17 12.26 31.51 -7.52
N LEU A 18 11.56 30.59 -8.20
CA LEU A 18 10.16 30.79 -8.55
C LEU A 18 9.29 30.94 -7.30
N LEU A 19 9.61 30.16 -6.27
CA LEU A 19 8.96 30.24 -4.97
C LEU A 19 9.28 31.55 -4.23
N SER A 20 10.54 32.00 -4.22
CA SER A 20 10.93 33.25 -3.55
C SER A 20 10.33 34.49 -4.20
N ASP A 21 10.27 34.50 -5.53
CA ASP A 21 9.92 35.69 -6.30
C ASP A 21 8.40 35.83 -6.48
N LYS A 22 7.69 34.71 -6.63
CA LYS A 22 6.26 34.70 -7.00
C LYS A 22 5.37 33.91 -6.03
N GLY A 23 5.96 33.23 -5.04
CA GLY A 23 5.22 32.42 -4.09
C GLY A 23 4.45 31.26 -4.73
N TYR A 24 3.50 30.72 -3.98
CA TYR A 24 2.60 29.65 -4.44
C TYR A 24 1.88 30.00 -5.75
N ASN A 25 1.39 31.24 -5.87
CA ASN A 25 0.68 31.69 -7.07
C ASN A 25 1.54 31.58 -8.33
N GLY A 26 2.84 31.87 -8.24
CA GLY A 26 3.77 31.69 -9.35
C GLY A 26 3.92 30.23 -9.77
N LEU A 27 4.08 29.32 -8.80
CA LEU A 27 4.17 27.88 -9.05
C LEU A 27 2.89 27.36 -9.73
N SER A 28 1.73 27.78 -9.23
CA SER A 28 0.44 27.37 -9.79
C SER A 28 0.25 27.86 -11.23
N GLN A 29 0.65 29.09 -11.55
CA GLN A 29 0.56 29.63 -12.91
C GLN A 29 1.52 28.93 -13.87
N TYR A 30 2.75 28.65 -13.43
CA TYR A 30 3.73 27.90 -14.21
C TYR A 30 3.19 26.50 -14.55
N LEU A 31 2.65 25.82 -13.55
CA LEU A 31 2.05 24.51 -13.71
C LEU A 31 0.83 24.52 -14.65
N GLN A 32 -0.08 25.49 -14.49
CA GLN A 32 -1.24 25.64 -15.37
C GLN A 32 -0.83 25.90 -16.82
N ALA A 33 0.22 26.71 -17.04
CA ALA A 33 0.76 26.95 -18.37
C ALA A 33 1.33 25.68 -18.99
N ALA A 34 2.14 24.91 -18.24
CA ALA A 34 2.71 23.65 -18.70
C ALA A 34 1.63 22.61 -19.03
N ILE A 35 0.62 22.47 -18.17
CA ILE A 35 -0.53 21.58 -18.39
C ILE A 35 -1.29 22.00 -19.67
N LYS A 36 -1.53 23.30 -19.84
CA LYS A 36 -2.26 23.84 -21.00
C LYS A 36 -1.48 23.64 -22.31
N GLU A 37 -0.15 23.77 -22.27
CA GLU A 37 0.72 23.53 -23.42
C GLU A 37 0.72 22.05 -23.82
N CYS A 38 0.85 21.15 -22.84
CA CYS A 38 0.94 19.71 -23.13
C CYS A 38 -0.40 19.05 -23.49
N TRP A 39 -1.52 19.49 -22.91
CA TRP A 39 -2.83 18.85 -23.10
C TRP A 39 -3.84 19.70 -23.88
N GLY A 40 -3.47 20.94 -24.25
CA GLY A 40 -4.35 21.89 -24.94
C GLY A 40 -5.40 22.50 -24.00
N SER A 41 -6.02 23.60 -24.44
CA SER A 41 -7.04 24.35 -23.70
C SER A 41 -8.40 23.61 -23.61
N LYS A 42 -8.41 22.36 -23.17
CA LYS A 42 -9.64 21.74 -22.66
C LYS A 42 -9.77 22.13 -21.20
N ASP A 43 -10.94 22.65 -20.83
CA ASP A 43 -11.26 23.15 -19.50
C ASP A 43 -10.62 22.31 -18.39
N THR A 44 -9.81 22.96 -17.57
CA THR A 44 -9.20 22.43 -16.34
C THR A 44 -10.22 21.93 -15.32
N GLY A 45 -11.53 22.12 -15.57
CA GLY A 45 -12.62 21.48 -14.82
C GLY A 45 -12.80 19.99 -15.14
N CYS A 46 -12.20 19.48 -16.20
CA CYS A 46 -12.21 18.06 -16.56
C CYS A 46 -10.77 17.58 -16.80
N VAL A 47 -9.96 17.56 -15.73
CA VAL A 47 -8.79 16.67 -15.69
C VAL A 47 -9.35 15.28 -15.97
N ALA A 48 -9.07 14.76 -17.17
CA ALA A 48 -9.43 13.41 -17.52
C ALA A 48 -9.01 12.51 -16.36
N THR A 49 -9.89 11.62 -15.91
CA THR A 49 -9.70 10.73 -14.75
C THR A 49 -8.45 9.81 -14.86
N SER A 50 -7.65 9.96 -15.91
CA SER A 50 -6.43 9.23 -16.23
C SER A 50 -5.19 10.10 -16.46
N SER A 51 -5.24 11.42 -16.23
CA SER A 51 -4.08 12.31 -16.38
C SER A 51 -3.30 12.45 -15.06
N ARG A 52 -1.98 12.28 -15.09
CA ARG A 52 -1.09 12.40 -13.91
C ARG A 52 0.05 13.36 -14.20
N VAL A 53 0.40 14.20 -13.22
CA VAL A 53 1.51 15.14 -13.32
C VAL A 53 2.57 14.80 -12.26
N PHE A 54 3.82 14.64 -12.69
CA PHE A 54 4.97 14.45 -11.82
C PHE A 54 5.91 15.64 -12.00
N TRP A 55 6.37 16.22 -10.89
CA TRP A 55 7.35 17.29 -10.89
C TRP A 55 8.59 16.83 -10.13
N ILE A 56 9.69 16.64 -10.85
CA ILE A 56 10.97 16.22 -10.31
C ILE A 56 11.81 17.46 -10.02
N VAL A 57 12.27 17.58 -8.77
CA VAL A 57 13.11 18.68 -8.30
C VAL A 57 14.45 18.11 -7.83
N GLU A 58 15.50 18.36 -8.62
CA GLU A 58 16.84 17.83 -8.35
C GLU A 58 17.62 18.71 -7.35
N LYS A 59 18.31 18.07 -6.38
CA LYS A 59 19.24 18.68 -5.40
C LYS A 59 18.58 19.69 -4.47
N LEU A 60 17.33 19.45 -4.05
CA LEU A 60 16.60 20.40 -3.21
C LEU A 60 17.24 20.62 -1.83
N ASP A 61 17.73 19.55 -1.20
CA ASP A 61 18.39 19.66 0.10
C ASP A 61 19.67 20.49 0.04
N GLU A 62 20.50 20.31 -0.99
CA GLU A 62 21.71 21.10 -1.20
C GLU A 62 21.36 22.57 -1.46
N ALA A 63 20.39 22.83 -2.34
CA ALA A 63 19.96 24.19 -2.66
C ALA A 63 19.35 24.91 -1.44
N LEU A 64 18.62 24.20 -0.58
CA LEU A 64 18.11 24.73 0.68
C LEU A 64 19.22 25.06 1.67
N LEU A 65 20.23 24.21 1.79
CA LEU A 65 21.42 24.48 2.62
C LEU A 65 22.16 25.72 2.12
N HIS A 66 22.32 25.88 0.80
CA HIS A 66 22.94 27.05 0.20
C HIS A 66 22.08 28.32 0.40
N HIS A 67 20.77 28.22 0.22
CA HIS A 67 19.83 29.32 0.43
C HIS A 67 19.83 29.81 1.88
N ASN A 68 19.84 28.89 2.85
CA ASN A 68 19.91 29.21 4.28
C ASN A 68 21.26 29.83 4.66
N LYS A 69 22.38 29.28 4.18
CA LYS A 69 23.72 29.86 4.41
C LYS A 69 23.84 31.27 3.82
N ALA A 70 23.31 31.51 2.63
CA ALA A 70 23.30 32.83 1.99
C ALA A 70 22.44 33.86 2.76
N CYS A 71 21.35 33.41 3.37
CA CYS A 71 20.54 34.25 4.26
C CYS A 71 21.27 34.56 5.58
N GLU A 72 22.02 33.60 6.14
CA GLU A 72 22.80 33.82 7.37
C GLU A 72 24.00 34.75 7.17
N THR A 73 24.72 34.64 6.05
CA THR A 73 25.84 35.55 5.75
C THR A 73 25.37 36.98 5.50
N SER A 74 24.19 37.16 4.88
CA SER A 74 23.58 38.48 4.68
C SER A 74 23.18 39.13 6.01
N LYS A 75 22.62 38.37 6.97
CA LYS A 75 22.30 38.86 8.33
C LYS A 75 23.52 39.34 9.11
N ARG A 76 24.72 38.79 8.84
CA ARG A 76 25.97 39.19 9.51
C ARG A 76 26.61 40.45 8.91
N SER A 77 26.24 40.80 7.67
CA SER A 77 26.70 42.01 6.96
C SER A 77 25.77 43.21 7.12
N GLU A 78 24.54 43.04 7.63
CA GLU A 78 23.48 44.05 7.67
C GLU A 78 23.41 44.90 8.95
N LEU A 79 24.46 44.93 9.78
CA LEU A 79 24.56 45.93 10.86
C LEU A 79 24.79 47.37 10.35
N THR A 80 24.96 47.55 9.03
CA THR A 80 25.03 48.86 8.39
C THR A 80 24.34 48.85 7.02
N ARG A 81 23.16 49.49 6.96
CA ARG A 81 22.44 50.05 5.79
C ARG A 81 21.34 49.21 5.11
N SER A 82 20.13 49.76 5.25
CA SER A 82 18.97 49.80 4.33
C SER A 82 18.27 48.50 3.88
N ARG A 83 17.17 48.19 4.57
CA ARG A 83 15.75 48.11 4.11
C ARG A 83 15.42 47.90 2.61
N HIS A 84 16.10 47.02 1.87
CA HIS A 84 15.57 46.48 0.61
C HIS A 84 15.60 44.95 0.62
N GLU A 85 14.41 44.37 0.42
CA GLU A 85 14.13 42.95 0.11
C GLU A 85 14.80 41.90 1.03
N ARG A 86 14.19 41.69 2.20
CA ARG A 86 14.43 40.45 2.95
C ARG A 86 13.94 39.28 2.10
N LYS A 87 14.85 38.54 1.46
CA LYS A 87 14.54 37.20 0.94
C LYS A 87 14.06 36.37 2.13
N SER A 88 12.78 36.03 2.13
CA SER A 88 12.19 35.18 3.17
C SER A 88 12.94 33.86 3.19
N GLN A 89 13.38 33.46 4.37
CA GLN A 89 14.07 32.21 4.57
C GLN A 89 13.07 31.08 4.32
N ILE A 90 13.24 30.33 3.22
CA ILE A 90 12.41 29.17 2.89
C ILE A 90 12.94 27.98 3.69
N ALA A 91 12.11 27.45 4.57
CA ALA A 91 12.38 26.24 5.35
C ALA A 91 11.86 24.99 4.63
N SER A 92 12.37 23.82 5.03
CA SER A 92 11.87 22.53 4.53
C SER A 92 10.37 22.33 4.82
N GLN A 93 9.86 22.92 5.91
CA GLN A 93 8.44 22.89 6.23
C GLN A 93 7.60 23.64 5.20
N ASP A 94 8.06 24.81 4.73
CA ASP A 94 7.34 25.58 3.70
C ASP A 94 7.22 24.78 2.41
N ILE A 95 8.29 24.09 2.02
CA ILE A 95 8.29 23.20 0.84
C ILE A 95 7.31 22.04 1.01
N PHE A 96 7.23 21.45 2.20
CA PHE A 96 6.28 20.39 2.48
C PHE A 96 4.83 20.88 2.37
N GLU A 97 4.53 22.05 2.95
CA GLU A 97 3.20 22.68 2.87
C GLU A 97 2.82 23.01 1.42
N ILE A 98 3.75 23.57 0.65
CA ILE A 98 3.55 23.88 -0.78
C ILE A 98 3.35 22.61 -1.61
N THR A 99 4.14 21.56 -1.33
CA THR A 99 4.01 20.27 -2.01
C THR A 99 2.63 19.66 -1.77
N PHE A 100 2.16 19.73 -0.52
CA PHE A 100 0.83 19.27 -0.15
C PHE A 100 -0.26 20.08 -0.87
N GLN A 101 -0.14 21.41 -0.87
CA GLN A 101 -1.10 22.28 -1.52
C GLN A 101 -1.16 22.06 -3.05
N LEU A 102 -0.01 21.90 -3.72
CA LEU A 102 0.06 21.57 -5.15
C LEU A 102 -0.57 20.19 -5.45
N PHE A 103 -0.46 19.24 -4.52
CA PHE A 103 -1.14 17.95 -4.64
C PHE A 103 -2.66 18.07 -4.48
N GLU A 104 -3.15 18.88 -3.53
CA GLU A 104 -4.59 19.10 -3.36
C GLU A 104 -5.21 19.83 -4.56
N ASP A 105 -4.58 20.92 -5.00
CA ASP A 105 -5.14 21.81 -6.03
C ASP A 105 -5.00 21.21 -7.44
N PHE A 106 -3.89 20.52 -7.73
CA PHE A 106 -3.54 20.10 -9.10
C PHE A 106 -3.21 18.61 -9.24
N ARG A 107 -3.26 17.83 -8.16
CA ARG A 107 -2.86 16.41 -8.15
C ARG A 107 -1.44 16.18 -8.69
N VAL A 108 -0.55 17.13 -8.43
CA VAL A 108 0.88 17.00 -8.80
C VAL A 108 1.61 16.19 -7.76
N HIS A 109 2.37 15.20 -8.22
CA HIS A 109 3.31 14.45 -7.40
C HIS A 109 4.68 15.08 -7.52
N ILE A 110 5.15 15.74 -6.45
CA ILE A 110 6.49 16.30 -6.42
C ILE A 110 7.45 15.27 -5.85
N LYS A 111 8.51 14.95 -6.60
CA LYS A 111 9.60 14.07 -6.15
C LYS A 111 10.88 14.88 -6.06
N GLN A 112 11.45 14.88 -4.86
CA GLN A 112 12.79 15.43 -4.62
C GLN A 112 13.81 14.32 -4.90
N THR A 113 14.82 14.64 -5.68
CA THR A 113 15.91 13.72 -6.06
C THR A 113 17.26 14.30 -5.66
N CYS A 114 18.19 13.44 -5.30
CA CYS A 114 19.50 13.87 -4.79
C CYS A 114 20.45 14.28 -5.91
N ASP A 115 20.39 13.59 -7.05
CA ASP A 115 21.28 13.78 -8.17
C ASP A 115 20.60 13.41 -9.50
N GLU A 116 21.37 13.50 -10.59
CA GLU A 116 20.90 13.18 -11.93
C GLU A 116 20.57 11.69 -12.08
N GLU A 117 21.35 10.80 -11.46
CA GLU A 117 21.12 9.35 -11.53
C GLU A 117 19.81 8.96 -10.86
N ASP A 118 19.50 9.52 -9.70
CA ASP A 118 18.21 9.33 -8.99
C ASP A 118 17.04 9.91 -9.81
N SER A 119 17.25 11.05 -10.47
CA SER A 119 16.28 11.65 -11.38
C SER A 119 15.96 10.75 -12.57
N ILE A 120 16.99 10.19 -13.22
CA ILE A 120 16.85 9.24 -14.33
C ILE A 120 16.14 7.97 -13.84
N ALA A 121 16.58 7.39 -12.72
CA ALA A 121 15.98 6.19 -12.15
C ALA A 121 14.50 6.38 -11.82
N TYR A 122 14.11 7.56 -11.34
CA TYR A 122 12.72 7.88 -11.07
C TYR A 122 11.88 8.04 -12.35
N ILE A 123 12.43 8.67 -13.41
CA ILE A 123 11.79 8.77 -14.72
C ILE A 123 11.60 7.37 -15.33
N GLU A 124 12.60 6.49 -15.23
CA GLU A 124 12.50 5.09 -15.67
C GLU A 124 11.39 4.36 -14.92
N LEU A 125 11.27 4.57 -13.60
CA LEU A 125 10.20 4.00 -12.79
C LEU A 125 8.83 4.50 -13.27
N ILE A 126 8.63 5.80 -13.43
CA ILE A 126 7.37 6.36 -13.93
C ILE A 126 7.04 5.77 -15.30
N THR A 127 8.01 5.77 -16.22
CA THR A 127 7.83 5.27 -17.59
C THR A 127 7.44 3.79 -17.59
N ARG A 128 8.09 2.98 -16.74
CA ARG A 128 7.77 1.57 -16.55
C ARG A 128 6.36 1.38 -16.00
N GLU A 129 5.97 2.15 -14.99
CA GLU A 129 4.63 2.04 -14.38
C GLU A 129 3.51 2.48 -15.34
N VAL A 130 3.73 3.54 -16.13
CA VAL A 130 2.78 4.00 -17.15
C VAL A 130 2.70 3.03 -18.32
N GLY A 131 3.82 2.41 -18.69
CA GLY A 131 3.90 1.41 -19.75
C GLY A 131 3.33 0.04 -19.38
N LYS A 132 3.02 -0.21 -18.09
CA LYS A 132 2.36 -1.47 -17.69
C LYS A 132 0.97 -1.51 -18.31
N PRO A 133 0.63 -2.55 -19.10
CA PRO A 133 -0.71 -2.67 -19.67
C PRO A 133 -1.75 -2.72 -18.55
N CYS A 134 -2.85 -1.96 -18.69
CA CYS A 134 -3.95 -1.84 -17.71
C CYS A 134 -4.57 -3.19 -17.26
N ARG A 135 -4.20 -4.33 -17.87
CA ARG A 135 -4.58 -5.67 -17.40
C ARG A 135 -4.09 -5.98 -15.98
N LYS A 136 -3.02 -5.32 -15.50
CA LYS A 136 -2.46 -5.58 -14.17
C LYS A 136 -3.26 -5.00 -13.00
N MET A 137 -4.23 -4.09 -13.20
CA MET A 137 -5.05 -3.62 -12.07
C MET A 137 -5.84 -4.77 -11.43
N PHE A 138 -6.40 -5.67 -12.23
CA PHE A 138 -7.12 -6.84 -11.71
C PHE A 138 -6.19 -7.89 -11.08
N GLU A 139 -4.98 -8.06 -11.61
CA GLU A 139 -3.99 -8.97 -11.02
C GLU A 139 -3.40 -8.41 -9.72
N HIS A 140 -3.21 -7.09 -9.62
CA HIS A 140 -2.71 -6.44 -8.41
C HIS A 140 -3.71 -6.54 -7.26
N ASP A 141 -5.00 -6.34 -7.51
CA ASP A 141 -6.03 -6.49 -6.47
C ASP A 141 -6.10 -7.94 -5.95
N LEU A 142 -5.98 -8.92 -6.85
CA LEU A 142 -5.93 -10.33 -6.47
C LEU A 142 -4.62 -10.67 -5.73
N GLN A 143 -3.50 -10.11 -6.17
CA GLN A 143 -2.19 -10.36 -5.57
C GLN A 143 -2.06 -9.68 -4.21
N GLU A 144 -2.56 -8.47 -4.03
CA GLU A 144 -2.64 -7.76 -2.75
C GLU A 144 -3.56 -8.51 -1.78
N LEU A 145 -4.68 -9.04 -2.26
CA LEU A 145 -5.55 -9.91 -1.47
C LEU A 145 -4.86 -11.21 -1.06
N LEU A 146 -4.05 -11.82 -1.94
CA LEU A 146 -3.27 -13.02 -1.65
C LEU A 146 -2.05 -12.73 -0.75
N GLU A 147 -1.45 -11.56 -0.84
CA GLU A 147 -0.33 -11.11 -0.01
C GLU A 147 -0.80 -10.69 1.40
N ALA A 148 -2.05 -10.23 1.53
CA ALA A 148 -2.70 -9.98 2.82
C ALA A 148 -3.03 -11.27 3.58
N VAL A 149 -3.03 -12.43 2.92
CA VAL A 149 -3.20 -13.73 3.60
C VAL A 149 -1.87 -14.15 4.24
N PRO A 150 -1.84 -14.46 5.54
CA PRO A 150 -0.64 -14.94 6.21
C PRO A 150 -0.06 -16.16 5.47
N ARG A 151 1.22 -16.08 5.10
CA ARG A 151 1.93 -17.21 4.49
C ARG A 151 2.10 -18.31 5.53
N LEU A 152 1.28 -19.35 5.45
CA LEU A 152 1.42 -20.53 6.29
C LEU A 152 2.66 -21.33 5.84
N ASN A 153 3.77 -21.14 6.56
CA ASN A 153 4.97 -21.96 6.42
C ASN A 153 4.65 -23.43 6.77
N ALA A 154 5.46 -24.37 6.29
CA ALA A 154 5.21 -25.78 6.52
C ALA A 154 5.16 -26.13 8.02
N ILE A 155 4.01 -26.62 8.47
CA ILE A 155 3.77 -26.96 9.87
C ILE A 155 4.15 -28.42 10.07
N ARG A 156 4.83 -28.69 11.19
CA ARG A 156 5.20 -30.04 11.61
C ARG A 156 3.90 -30.75 12.03
N VAL A 157 3.59 -31.88 11.39
CA VAL A 157 2.21 -32.43 11.31
C VAL A 157 1.87 -33.40 12.44
N LEU A 158 2.84 -33.79 13.24
CA LEU A 158 2.65 -34.84 14.22
C LEU A 158 3.39 -34.51 15.51
N SER A 159 2.81 -34.98 16.63
CA SER A 159 3.38 -34.89 17.98
C SER A 159 4.75 -35.56 18.13
N ASP A 160 5.15 -36.37 17.15
CA ASP A 160 6.46 -37.03 17.03
C ASP A 160 7.46 -36.27 16.13
N GLY A 161 7.07 -35.14 15.54
CA GLY A 161 7.90 -34.32 14.66
C GLY A 161 8.01 -34.78 13.21
N ASN A 162 7.29 -35.82 12.78
CA ASN A 162 7.39 -36.32 11.41
C ASN A 162 6.58 -35.48 10.41
N THR A 163 7.26 -34.94 9.39
CA THR A 163 6.67 -34.18 8.27
C THR A 163 6.21 -35.07 7.11
N ALA A 164 6.05 -36.38 7.33
CA ALA A 164 5.99 -37.36 6.24
C ALA A 164 4.69 -37.36 5.41
N ASN A 165 3.54 -36.96 6.00
CA ASN A 165 2.27 -36.99 5.28
C ASN A 165 1.86 -35.60 4.76
N MET A 166 2.11 -35.37 3.48
CA MET A 166 1.74 -34.14 2.76
C MET A 166 0.24 -33.81 2.87
N PHE A 167 -0.64 -34.82 2.89
CA PHE A 167 -2.09 -34.62 2.94
C PHE A 167 -2.56 -34.17 4.33
N ALA A 168 -1.98 -34.72 5.39
CA ALA A 168 -2.25 -34.27 6.75
C ALA A 168 -1.72 -32.84 6.97
N ASN A 169 -0.58 -32.49 6.37
CA ASN A 169 -0.03 -31.12 6.38
C ASN A 169 -0.98 -30.13 5.67
N ALA A 170 -1.47 -30.51 4.48
CA ALA A 170 -2.43 -29.70 3.74
C ALA A 170 -3.73 -29.50 4.53
N TRP A 171 -4.25 -30.56 5.14
CA TRP A 171 -5.46 -30.49 5.96
C TRP A 171 -5.29 -29.58 7.18
N LEU A 172 -4.15 -29.69 7.89
CA LEU A 172 -3.83 -28.82 9.01
C LEU A 172 -3.76 -27.34 8.59
N ARG A 173 -3.14 -27.03 7.44
CA ARG A 173 -3.11 -25.66 6.91
C ARG A 173 -4.50 -25.14 6.54
N MET A 174 -5.37 -25.98 5.99
CA MET A 174 -6.76 -25.60 5.72
C MET A 174 -7.50 -25.21 7.00
N LEU A 175 -7.26 -25.94 8.10
CA LEU A 175 -7.86 -25.61 9.40
C LEU A 175 -7.36 -24.26 9.95
N LEU A 176 -6.08 -23.93 9.76
CA LEU A 176 -5.49 -22.68 10.25
C LEU A 176 -5.89 -21.43 9.47
N LEU A 177 -6.45 -21.59 8.27
CA LEU A 177 -7.07 -20.47 7.55
C LEU A 177 -8.36 -20.00 8.22
N ILE A 178 -8.92 -20.76 9.17
CA ILE A 178 -10.16 -20.41 9.88
C ILE A 178 -9.82 -19.49 11.05
N PRO A 179 -10.34 -18.24 11.09
CA PRO A 179 -10.03 -17.32 12.17
C PRO A 179 -10.50 -17.86 13.53
N GLY A 180 -9.58 -17.94 14.49
CA GLY A 180 -9.79 -18.49 15.83
C GLY A 180 -9.23 -19.90 16.05
N VAL A 181 -8.72 -20.55 15.00
CA VAL A 181 -8.02 -21.84 15.10
C VAL A 181 -6.52 -21.58 15.30
N SER A 182 -5.98 -22.02 16.45
CA SER A 182 -4.53 -22.06 16.70
C SER A 182 -3.93 -23.39 16.21
N GLU A 183 -2.60 -23.49 16.18
CA GLU A 183 -1.90 -24.73 15.81
C GLU A 183 -2.31 -25.90 16.71
N GLU A 184 -2.45 -25.67 18.02
CA GLU A 184 -2.87 -26.72 18.96
C GLU A 184 -4.30 -27.17 18.72
N LYS A 185 -5.20 -26.23 18.38
CA LYS A 185 -6.59 -26.56 18.04
C LYS A 185 -6.65 -27.34 16.73
N ALA A 186 -5.90 -26.92 15.71
CA ALA A 186 -5.82 -27.61 14.42
C ALA A 186 -5.24 -29.03 14.57
N GLN A 187 -4.18 -29.19 15.36
CA GLN A 187 -3.59 -30.50 15.64
C GLN A 187 -4.58 -31.40 16.38
N SER A 188 -5.31 -30.86 17.37
CA SER A 188 -6.29 -31.64 18.12
C SER A 188 -7.45 -32.14 17.23
N ILE A 189 -7.87 -31.33 16.24
CA ILE A 189 -8.82 -31.78 15.20
C ILE A 189 -8.19 -32.85 14.33
N LEU A 190 -6.95 -32.67 13.86
CA LEU A 190 -6.24 -33.64 13.03
C LEU A 190 -6.09 -34.99 13.74
N ASP A 191 -5.79 -34.99 15.03
CA ASP A 191 -5.64 -36.22 15.82
C ASP A 191 -6.94 -37.04 15.91
N HIS A 192 -8.12 -36.38 15.90
CA HIS A 192 -9.43 -37.04 15.94
C HIS A 192 -10.01 -37.32 14.56
N TYR A 193 -9.75 -36.41 13.61
CA TYR A 193 -10.23 -36.44 12.24
C TYR A 193 -9.04 -36.22 11.29
N PRO A 194 -8.29 -37.30 10.97
CA PRO A 194 -7.01 -37.21 10.25
C PRO A 194 -7.14 -36.69 8.82
N THR A 195 -8.35 -36.64 8.28
CA THR A 195 -8.64 -36.12 6.95
C THR A 195 -9.90 -35.25 6.96
N PHE A 196 -10.02 -34.36 5.98
CA PHE A 196 -11.28 -33.67 5.69
C PHE A 196 -12.44 -34.66 5.54
N THR A 197 -12.24 -35.75 4.79
CA THR A 197 -13.27 -36.76 4.53
C THR A 197 -13.79 -37.41 5.81
N SER A 198 -12.93 -37.68 6.80
CA SER A 198 -13.37 -38.25 8.09
C SER A 198 -14.22 -37.27 8.89
N LEU A 199 -13.88 -35.97 8.87
CA LEU A 199 -14.68 -34.94 9.54
C LEU A 199 -16.02 -34.75 8.81
N TYR A 200 -15.97 -34.66 7.49
CA TYR A 200 -17.16 -34.50 6.65
C TYR A 200 -18.12 -35.68 6.79
N GLY A 201 -17.60 -36.92 6.82
CA GLY A 201 -18.39 -38.12 7.07
C GLY A 201 -19.13 -38.06 8.41
N ALA A 202 -18.49 -37.55 9.46
CA ALA A 202 -19.14 -37.34 10.75
C ALA A 202 -20.25 -36.28 10.68
N TYR A 203 -20.03 -35.16 9.98
CA TYR A 203 -21.07 -34.17 9.73
C TYR A 203 -22.24 -34.69 8.89
N ARG A 204 -22.02 -35.67 8.00
CA ARG A 204 -23.11 -36.28 7.20
C ARG A 204 -23.88 -37.38 7.92
N ASN A 205 -23.52 -37.74 9.15
CA ASN A 205 -24.23 -38.80 9.88
C ASN A 205 -25.74 -38.46 10.00
N PRO A 206 -26.65 -39.27 9.41
CA PRO A 206 -28.08 -38.96 9.40
C PRO A 206 -28.73 -39.13 10.78
N SER A 207 -28.09 -39.88 11.69
CA SER A 207 -28.60 -40.11 13.04
C SER A 207 -28.37 -38.93 14.00
N GLN A 208 -27.61 -37.92 13.58
CA GLN A 208 -27.32 -36.73 14.38
C GLN A 208 -28.14 -35.53 13.90
N SER A 209 -28.68 -34.77 14.85
CA SER A 209 -29.31 -33.49 14.59
C SER A 209 -28.31 -32.44 14.09
N ARG A 210 -28.80 -31.37 13.46
CA ARG A 210 -27.94 -30.26 13.01
C ARG A 210 -27.16 -29.61 14.16
N GLU A 211 -27.80 -29.46 15.32
CA GLU A 211 -27.17 -28.86 16.50
C GLU A 211 -26.03 -29.73 17.05
N GLU A 212 -26.21 -31.05 17.06
CA GLU A 212 -25.14 -31.99 17.45
C GLU A 212 -23.96 -31.94 16.48
N LYS A 213 -24.23 -31.81 15.17
CA LYS A 213 -23.19 -31.65 14.14
C LYS A 213 -22.42 -30.34 14.29
N GLN A 214 -23.14 -29.25 14.54
CA GLN A 214 -22.54 -27.94 14.80
C GLN A 214 -21.61 -27.94 16.02
N ASN A 215 -21.95 -28.73 17.04
CA ASN A 215 -21.17 -28.81 18.27
C ASN A 215 -20.21 -30.04 18.32
N LEU A 216 -20.10 -30.80 17.23
CA LEU A 216 -19.35 -32.07 17.17
C LEU A 216 -17.90 -31.91 17.66
N LEU A 217 -17.20 -30.86 17.19
CA LEU A 217 -15.79 -30.64 17.54
C LEU A 217 -15.63 -30.14 18.97
N ALA A 218 -16.62 -29.42 19.52
CA ALA A 218 -16.58 -28.97 20.90
C ALA A 218 -16.70 -30.13 21.90
N TYR A 219 -17.38 -31.22 21.52
CA TYR A 219 -17.58 -32.39 22.39
C TYR A 219 -16.53 -33.49 22.19
N ASN A 220 -16.10 -33.72 20.96
CA ASN A 220 -15.32 -34.91 20.61
C ASN A 220 -13.81 -34.68 20.57
N VAL A 221 -13.35 -33.44 20.48
CA VAL A 221 -11.92 -33.13 20.44
C VAL A 221 -11.41 -32.97 21.88
N SER A 222 -10.40 -33.75 22.24
CA SER A 222 -9.98 -33.97 23.62
C SER A 222 -9.68 -32.68 24.40
N GLY A 223 -10.27 -32.59 25.61
CA GLY A 223 -10.00 -31.56 26.61
C GLY A 223 -10.84 -30.28 26.50
N GLY A 224 -11.91 -30.25 25.71
CA GLY A 224 -12.78 -29.05 25.60
C GLY A 224 -12.05 -27.84 25.01
N LYS A 225 -10.95 -28.07 24.27
CA LYS A 225 -10.08 -27.03 23.69
C LYS A 225 -10.75 -26.23 22.58
N ILE A 226 -11.84 -26.75 22.02
CA ILE A 226 -12.60 -26.11 20.96
C ILE A 226 -13.90 -25.58 21.53
N GLU A 227 -14.04 -24.27 21.51
CA GLU A 227 -15.26 -23.59 21.92
C GLU A 227 -16.40 -23.89 20.94
N ARG A 228 -17.65 -23.94 21.43
CA ARG A 228 -18.84 -24.17 20.60
C ARG A 228 -18.94 -23.20 19.42
N ALA A 229 -18.65 -21.92 19.64
CA ALA A 229 -18.67 -20.92 18.58
C ALA A 229 -17.70 -21.25 17.44
N LEU A 230 -16.51 -21.76 17.77
CA LEU A 230 -15.53 -22.19 16.78
C LEU A 230 -15.96 -23.49 16.08
N SER A 231 -16.55 -24.45 16.82
CA SER A 231 -17.11 -25.67 16.25
C SER A 231 -18.20 -25.38 15.21
N VAL A 232 -19.13 -24.47 15.54
CA VAL A 232 -20.21 -24.03 14.63
C VAL A 232 -19.61 -23.43 13.37
N LYS A 233 -18.62 -22.54 13.50
CA LYS A 233 -17.96 -21.90 12.36
C LYS A 233 -17.27 -22.90 11.44
N ILE A 234 -16.60 -23.90 12.00
CA ILE A 234 -15.95 -24.96 11.23
C ILE A 234 -16.99 -25.83 10.51
N PHE A 235 -18.12 -26.13 11.17
CA PHE A 235 -19.25 -26.83 10.53
C PHE A 235 -19.85 -26.01 9.38
N ASP A 236 -20.01 -24.70 9.52
CA ASP A 236 -20.56 -23.87 8.44
C ASP A 236 -19.63 -23.85 7.21
N ILE A 237 -18.31 -23.87 7.41
CA ILE A 237 -17.31 -23.89 6.33
C ILE A 237 -17.26 -25.24 5.61
N PHE A 238 -17.23 -26.35 6.36
CA PHE A 238 -16.94 -27.68 5.80
C PHE A 238 -18.15 -28.61 5.71
N GLY A 239 -19.18 -28.39 6.52
CA GLY A 239 -20.34 -29.27 6.67
C GLY A 239 -21.64 -28.73 6.05
N SER A 240 -21.76 -27.42 5.79
CA SER A 240 -23.00 -26.78 5.34
C SER A 240 -23.32 -26.92 3.85
N VAL A 241 -22.85 -27.98 3.18
CA VAL A 241 -23.13 -28.20 1.75
C VAL A 241 -24.62 -28.54 1.50
N ASP A 242 -25.42 -28.77 2.54
CA ASP A 242 -26.86 -29.01 2.46
C ASP A 242 -27.67 -27.78 2.92
N SER A 243 -27.51 -26.61 2.27
CA SER A 243 -28.37 -25.43 2.47
C SER A 243 -28.56 -24.57 1.22
N LYS A 244 -28.92 -25.20 0.09
CA LYS A 244 -29.98 -24.79 -0.85
C LYS A 244 -30.09 -25.78 -1.99
#